data_AF-A0A0P0M418-F1
#
_entry.id   AF-A0A0P0M418-F1
#
_cell.length_a   1.000
_cell.length_b   1.000
_cell.length_c   1.000
_cell.angle_alpha   90.00
_cell.angle_beta   90.00
_cell.angle_gamma   90.00
#
_symmetry.space_group_name_H-M   'P 1'
#
loop_
_entity.id
_entity.type
_entity.pdbx_description
1 polymer ?
#
loop_
_entity_poly.entity_id
_entity_poly.type
_entity_poly.pdbx_seq_one_letter_code
_entity_poly.pdbx_strand_id
1 'polypeptide(L)'
;MNTEVLGVIAQIVLMVVLSYPLGKYIAKVYKGEKTWSDFMKPVERVMFKLSGINPNEEMNWKQFLRALLVVNLFWFLWGMVLLVTQGVLPLNPDGNVGQTAHQAFNTCISFMVNCNLQHYSGESGLTYFTQLFVIMLFQFITAATGMAAMAGIMKALAAKTTQTIGNFWNYLVLSCTRVLLPLSLVVGFILIVQGTPMGFDGKMKVTTMEGATQYVSQGPTAAIVPIKQLGTNGGGYFGVNSSHPLENPTYFANMVECWSILIIPMAMAFAFGFYLKRKKLVIVYMVSCCLPIW
;
A
#
# COMPACT_ATOMS: atom_id res chain seq x y z
N MET A 1 6.06 20.35 26.10
CA MET A 1 4.61 20.60 26.05
C MET A 1 4.18 21.54 24.92
N ASN A 2 4.44 22.86 24.92
CA ASN A 2 3.86 23.74 23.89
C ASN A 2 4.36 23.49 22.45
N THR A 3 5.64 23.15 22.28
CA THR A 3 6.23 22.85 20.96
C THR A 3 5.75 21.52 20.38
N GLU A 4 5.53 20.51 21.22
CA GLU A 4 5.00 19.20 20.82
C GLU A 4 3.56 19.31 20.33
N VAL A 5 2.73 20.09 21.03
CA VAL A 5 1.33 20.34 20.62
C VAL A 5 1.29 21.07 19.28
N LEU A 6 2.15 22.07 19.07
CA LEU A 6 2.25 22.77 17.78
C LEU A 6 2.68 21.82 16.64
N GLY A 7 3.62 20.91 16.92
CA GLY A 7 4.05 19.89 15.97
C GLY A 7 2.90 18.96 15.55
N VAL A 8 2.13 18.46 16.53
CA VAL A 8 0.96 17.60 16.28
C VAL A 8 -0.12 18.34 15.48
N ILE A 9 -0.44 19.58 15.87
CA ILE A 9 -1.42 20.40 15.14
C ILE A 9 -0.97 20.62 13.70
N ALA A 10 0.29 21.01 13.49
CA ALA A 10 0.85 21.21 12.15
C ALA A 10 0.79 19.91 11.33
N GLN A 11 1.12 18.78 11.94
CA GLN A 11 1.05 17.46 11.30
C GLN A 11 -0.37 17.13 10.82
N ILE A 12 -1.39 17.33 11.66
CA ILE A 12 -2.79 17.07 11.31
C ILE A 12 -3.26 18.04 10.22
N VAL A 13 -3.01 19.34 10.38
CA VAL A 13 -3.44 20.36 9.42
C VAL A 13 -2.83 20.13 8.04
N LEU A 14 -1.51 19.89 7.97
CA LEU A 14 -0.83 19.62 6.71
C LEU A 14 -1.39 18.36 6.03
N MET A 15 -1.63 17.28 6.78
CA MET A 15 -2.21 16.06 6.24
C MET A 15 -3.60 16.30 5.64
N VAL A 16 -4.48 17.04 6.33
CA VAL A 16 -5.83 17.38 5.84
C VAL A 16 -5.75 18.25 4.58
N VAL A 17 -4.87 19.26 4.60
CA VAL A 17 -4.65 20.18 3.47
C VAL A 17 -4.15 19.42 2.23
N LEU A 18 -3.22 18.47 2.39
CA LEU A 18 -2.71 17.63 1.29
C LEU A 18 -3.72 16.59 0.81
N SER A 19 -4.59 16.10 1.69
CA SER A 19 -5.65 15.15 1.35
C SER A 19 -6.72 15.74 0.43
N TYR A 20 -6.99 17.04 0.51
CA TYR A 20 -7.96 17.73 -0.34
C TYR A 20 -7.63 17.67 -1.85
N PRO A 21 -6.45 18.15 -2.32
CA PRO A 21 -6.08 18.07 -3.74
C PRO A 21 -5.92 16.62 -4.20
N LEU A 22 -5.42 15.73 -3.34
CA LEU A 22 -5.32 14.30 -3.64
C LEU A 22 -6.72 13.69 -3.87
N GLY A 23 -7.69 13.98 -3.00
CA GLY A 23 -9.06 13.50 -3.15
C GLY A 23 -9.75 14.03 -4.40
N LYS A 24 -9.53 15.31 -4.73
CA LYS A 24 -9.99 15.88 -6.00
C LYS A 24 -9.38 15.15 -7.20
N TYR A 25 -8.09 14.84 -7.14
CA TYR A 25 -7.40 14.08 -8.18
C TYR A 25 -7.93 12.64 -8.30
N ILE A 26 -8.08 11.90 -7.20
CA ILE A 26 -8.61 10.53 -7.19
C ILE A 26 -10.03 10.49 -7.80
N ALA A 27 -10.89 11.46 -7.45
CA ALA A 27 -12.22 11.56 -8.04
C ALA A 27 -12.18 11.74 -9.57
N LYS A 28 -11.23 12.52 -10.08
CA LYS A 28 -11.03 12.68 -11.54
C LYS A 28 -10.54 11.40 -12.20
N VAL A 29 -9.58 10.71 -11.58
CA VAL A 29 -9.05 9.43 -12.07
C VAL A 29 -10.18 8.41 -12.23
N TYR A 30 -11.01 8.22 -11.21
CA TYR A 30 -12.11 7.24 -11.29
C TYR A 30 -13.28 7.66 -12.18
N LYS A 31 -13.42 8.96 -12.48
CA LYS A 31 -14.35 9.46 -13.51
C LYS A 31 -13.82 9.31 -14.93
N GLY A 32 -12.55 8.96 -15.11
CA GLY A 32 -11.90 8.93 -16.42
C GLY A 32 -11.64 10.32 -17.00
N GLU A 33 -11.62 11.37 -16.18
CA GLU A 33 -11.28 12.72 -16.61
C GLU A 33 -9.78 12.84 -16.95
N LYS A 34 -9.41 13.84 -17.75
CA LYS A 34 -7.99 14.11 -18.08
C LYS A 34 -7.24 14.52 -16.82
N THR A 35 -6.12 13.86 -16.55
CA THR A 35 -5.27 14.11 -15.38
C THR A 35 -3.81 14.24 -15.77
N TRP A 36 -2.97 14.77 -14.87
CA TRP A 36 -1.53 14.87 -15.11
C TRP A 36 -0.85 13.50 -15.20
N SER A 37 -1.40 12.47 -14.56
CA SER A 37 -0.90 11.08 -14.60
C SER A 37 -1.27 10.31 -15.86
N ASP A 38 -1.89 10.96 -16.84
CA ASP A 38 -2.22 10.35 -18.13
C ASP A 38 -1.00 9.87 -18.92
N PHE A 39 0.21 10.29 -18.54
CA PHE A 39 1.45 9.70 -19.07
C PHE A 39 1.59 8.20 -18.76
N MET A 40 0.87 7.66 -17.77
CA MET A 40 0.83 6.22 -17.44
C MET A 40 -0.10 5.42 -18.35
N LYS A 41 -0.96 6.07 -19.15
CA LYS A 41 -1.91 5.40 -20.07
C LYS A 41 -1.27 4.36 -21.01
N PRO A 42 -0.07 4.57 -21.58
CA PRO A 42 0.58 3.55 -22.40
C PRO A 42 0.90 2.28 -21.61
N VAL A 43 1.37 2.42 -20.37
CA VAL A 43 1.67 1.30 -19.46
C VAL A 43 0.39 0.55 -19.12
N GLU A 44 -0.66 1.28 -18.71
CA GLU A 44 -1.98 0.71 -18.42
C GLU A 44 -2.55 -0.04 -19.62
N ARG A 45 -2.43 0.52 -20.83
CA ARG A 45 -2.87 -0.13 -22.07
C ARG A 45 -2.14 -1.42 -22.36
N VAL A 46 -0.81 -1.47 -22.13
CA VAL A 46 -0.02 -2.69 -22.26
C VAL A 46 -0.50 -3.74 -21.26
N MET A 47 -0.71 -3.36 -19.99
CA MET A 47 -1.25 -4.26 -18.97
C MET A 47 -2.60 -4.86 -19.41
N PHE A 48 -3.56 -4.02 -19.81
CA PHE A 48 -4.87 -4.49 -20.27
C PHE A 48 -4.78 -5.38 -21.52
N LYS A 49 -3.89 -5.06 -22.47
CA LYS A 49 -3.68 -5.85 -23.68
C LYS A 49 -3.10 -7.23 -23.37
N LEU A 50 -2.10 -7.32 -22.49
CA LEU A 50 -1.48 -8.59 -22.10
C LEU A 50 -2.44 -9.45 -21.26
N SER A 51 -3.29 -8.82 -20.46
CA SER A 51 -4.30 -9.54 -19.66
C SER A 51 -5.58 -9.87 -20.44
N GLY A 52 -5.75 -9.38 -21.67
CA GLY A 52 -6.98 -9.56 -22.45
C GLY A 52 -8.20 -8.86 -21.84
N ILE A 53 -7.99 -7.83 -21.00
CA ILE A 53 -9.06 -7.13 -20.28
C ILE A 53 -9.47 -5.90 -21.08
N ASN A 54 -10.77 -5.76 -21.35
CA ASN A 54 -11.32 -4.52 -21.90
C ASN A 54 -11.71 -3.56 -20.75
N PRO A 55 -11.00 -2.43 -20.55
CA PRO A 55 -11.29 -1.50 -19.45
C PRO A 55 -12.61 -0.73 -19.64
N ASN A 56 -13.17 -0.70 -20.85
CA ASN A 56 -14.43 -0.02 -21.16
C ASN A 56 -15.66 -0.92 -20.95
N GLU A 57 -15.45 -2.21 -20.67
CA GLU A 57 -16.55 -3.13 -20.41
C GLU A 57 -17.08 -2.92 -18.97
N GLU A 58 -18.35 -2.55 -18.88
CA GLU A 58 -19.02 -2.33 -17.60
C GLU A 58 -19.42 -3.66 -16.94
N MET A 59 -19.25 -3.75 -15.63
CA MET A 59 -19.60 -4.93 -14.84
C MET A 59 -20.81 -4.65 -13.94
N ASN A 60 -21.71 -5.63 -13.82
CA ASN A 60 -22.68 -5.64 -12.73
C ASN A 60 -22.00 -6.03 -11.39
N TRP A 61 -22.72 -5.87 -10.28
CA TRP A 61 -22.15 -6.11 -8.95
C TRP A 61 -21.66 -7.55 -8.73
N LYS A 62 -22.31 -8.55 -9.35
CA LYS A 62 -21.91 -9.97 -9.24
C LYS A 62 -20.61 -10.23 -9.99
N GLN A 63 -20.49 -9.70 -11.20
CA GLN A 63 -19.26 -9.78 -12.01
C GLN A 63 -18.11 -9.07 -11.29
N PHE A 64 -18.37 -7.88 -10.75
CA PHE A 64 -17.40 -7.11 -10.00
C PHE A 64 -16.90 -7.86 -8.77
N LEU A 65 -17.82 -8.39 -7.95
CA LEU A 65 -17.47 -9.18 -6.76
C LEU A 65 -16.72 -10.46 -7.14
N ARG A 66 -17.14 -11.16 -8.20
CA ARG A 66 -16.42 -12.35 -8.70
C ARG A 66 -14.99 -12.00 -9.11
N ALA A 67 -14.78 -10.91 -9.84
CA ALA A 67 -13.44 -10.47 -10.24
C ALA A 67 -12.57 -10.17 -9.00
N LEU A 68 -13.13 -9.46 -8.01
CA LEU A 68 -12.49 -9.17 -6.74
C LEU A 68 -12.08 -10.45 -6.00
N LEU A 69 -12.97 -11.44 -5.86
CA LEU A 69 -12.66 -12.67 -5.14
C LEU A 69 -11.64 -13.55 -5.88
N VAL A 70 -11.76 -13.66 -7.21
CA VAL A 70 -10.88 -14.50 -8.03
C VAL A 70 -9.44 -13.97 -8.03
N VAL A 71 -9.25 -12.65 -8.11
CA VAL A 71 -7.89 -12.07 -8.07
C VAL A 71 -7.20 -12.32 -6.73
N ASN A 72 -7.92 -12.17 -5.63
CA ASN A 72 -7.37 -12.40 -4.29
C ASN A 72 -7.06 -13.89 -4.06
N LEU A 73 -7.89 -14.80 -4.58
CA LEU A 73 -7.62 -16.24 -4.53
C LEU A 73 -6.36 -16.61 -5.33
N PHE A 74 -6.17 -16.04 -6.53
CA PHE A 74 -4.97 -16.26 -7.31
C PHE A 74 -3.72 -15.82 -6.54
N TRP A 75 -3.73 -14.62 -5.97
CA TRP A 75 -2.59 -14.12 -5.22
C TRP A 75 -2.34 -14.91 -3.93
N PHE A 76 -3.39 -15.40 -3.27
CA PHE A 76 -3.23 -16.32 -2.14
C PHE A 76 -2.42 -17.57 -2.53
N LEU A 77 -2.77 -18.23 -3.64
CA LEU A 77 -2.03 -19.40 -4.13
C LEU A 77 -0.60 -19.05 -4.53
N TRP A 78 -0.39 -17.90 -5.18
CA TRP A 78 0.92 -17.37 -5.52
C TRP A 78 1.81 -17.21 -4.28
N GLY A 79 1.30 -16.55 -3.24
CA GLY A 79 2.03 -16.37 -1.98
C GLY A 79 2.36 -17.68 -1.30
N MET A 80 1.42 -18.63 -1.27
CA MET A 80 1.62 -19.94 -0.68
C MET A 80 2.80 -20.68 -1.33
N VAL A 81 2.84 -20.71 -2.66
CA VAL A 81 3.92 -21.37 -3.40
C VAL A 81 5.25 -20.70 -3.09
N LEU A 82 5.33 -19.36 -3.21
CA LEU A 82 6.59 -18.65 -3.05
C LEU A 82 7.12 -18.66 -1.62
N LEU A 83 6.27 -18.51 -0.60
CA LEU A 83 6.71 -18.51 0.80
C LEU A 83 7.21 -19.88 1.26
N VAL A 84 6.58 -20.96 0.81
CA VAL A 84 7.03 -22.33 1.12
C VAL A 84 8.32 -22.65 0.37
N THR A 85 8.47 -22.20 -0.87
CA THR A 85 9.64 -22.49 -1.72
C THR A 85 10.75 -21.44 -1.64
N GLN A 86 10.63 -20.40 -0.80
CA GLN A 86 11.53 -19.25 -0.82
C GLN A 86 13.01 -19.58 -0.66
N GLY A 87 13.35 -20.70 0.00
CA GLY A 87 14.73 -21.12 0.21
C GLY A 87 15.52 -21.38 -1.09
N VAL A 88 14.84 -21.72 -2.20
CA VAL A 88 15.48 -21.98 -3.51
C VAL A 88 15.32 -20.82 -4.50
N LEU A 89 14.59 -19.78 -4.13
CA LEU A 89 14.35 -18.62 -4.99
C LEU A 89 15.56 -17.68 -4.99
N PRO A 90 15.74 -16.86 -6.05
CA PRO A 90 16.82 -15.88 -6.11
C PRO A 90 16.67 -14.80 -5.02
N LEU A 91 17.65 -13.89 -4.91
CA LEU A 91 17.66 -12.81 -3.91
C LEU A 91 17.51 -13.31 -2.46
N ASN A 92 18.27 -14.34 -2.14
CA ASN A 92 18.38 -14.91 -0.80
C ASN A 92 19.85 -14.87 -0.29
N PRO A 93 20.44 -13.68 -0.11
CA PRO A 93 21.85 -13.58 0.31
C PRO A 93 22.08 -14.12 1.74
N ASP A 94 21.04 -14.11 2.58
CA ASP A 94 21.10 -14.54 3.97
C ASP A 94 20.77 -16.03 4.18
N GLY A 95 20.41 -16.75 3.11
CA GLY A 95 20.10 -18.18 3.18
C GLY A 95 18.82 -18.52 3.97
N ASN A 96 17.86 -17.60 4.03
CA ASN A 96 16.59 -17.81 4.74
C ASN A 96 15.81 -18.96 4.10
N VAL A 97 15.27 -19.87 4.94
CA VAL A 97 14.61 -21.09 4.50
C VAL A 97 13.12 -20.87 4.16
N GLY A 98 12.52 -21.86 3.49
CA GLY A 98 11.08 -21.97 3.28
C GLY A 98 10.27 -21.81 4.57
N GLN A 99 9.18 -21.06 4.54
CA GLN A 99 8.21 -21.09 5.63
C GLN A 99 7.51 -22.46 5.66
N THR A 100 7.13 -22.91 6.86
CA THR A 100 6.22 -24.05 7.00
C THR A 100 4.87 -23.71 6.34
N ALA A 101 4.13 -24.73 5.88
CA ALA A 101 2.85 -24.50 5.20
C ALA A 101 1.84 -23.71 6.06
N HIS A 102 1.81 -23.94 7.38
CA HIS A 102 0.93 -23.20 8.29
C HIS A 102 1.36 -21.73 8.45
N GLN A 103 2.66 -21.46 8.49
CA GLN A 103 3.18 -20.09 8.59
C GLN A 103 2.96 -19.32 7.28
N ALA A 104 3.20 -19.97 6.14
CA ALA A 104 2.93 -19.41 4.82
C ALA A 104 1.44 -19.08 4.66
N PHE A 105 0.55 -19.96 5.14
CA PHE A 105 -0.90 -19.74 5.15
C PHE A 105 -1.29 -18.53 5.99
N ASN A 106 -0.80 -18.44 7.23
CA ASN A 106 -1.05 -17.29 8.10
C ASN A 106 -0.56 -15.99 7.46
N THR A 107 0.68 -15.97 6.96
CA THR A 107 1.28 -14.81 6.29
C THR A 107 0.48 -14.40 5.06
N CYS A 108 0.09 -15.35 4.19
CA CYS A 108 -0.69 -15.05 3.00
C CYS A 108 -2.04 -14.44 3.32
N ILE A 109 -2.83 -15.06 4.20
CA ILE A 109 -4.15 -14.52 4.55
C ILE A 109 -4.01 -13.17 5.22
N SER A 110 -3.11 -13.06 6.19
CA SER A 110 -2.85 -11.83 6.94
C SER A 110 -2.59 -10.64 6.00
N PHE A 111 -1.74 -10.82 5.00
CA PHE A 111 -1.44 -9.79 4.02
C PHE A 111 -2.58 -9.61 3.02
N MET A 112 -3.27 -10.68 2.58
CA MET A 112 -4.38 -10.61 1.63
C MET A 112 -5.61 -9.86 2.19
N VAL A 113 -5.82 -9.92 3.51
CA VAL A 113 -6.90 -9.18 4.19
C VAL A 113 -6.45 -7.79 4.66
N ASN A 114 -5.28 -7.32 4.21
CA ASN A 114 -4.73 -5.99 4.54
C ASN A 114 -4.48 -5.78 6.05
N CYS A 115 -4.30 -6.86 6.82
CA CYS A 115 -4.06 -6.82 8.26
C CYS A 115 -2.58 -6.88 8.59
N ASN A 116 -1.84 -7.71 7.86
CA ASN A 116 -0.40 -7.87 7.93
C ASN A 116 0.15 -8.16 9.34
N LEU A 117 -0.62 -8.90 10.14
CA LEU A 117 -0.12 -9.63 11.30
C LEU A 117 1.10 -10.48 10.92
N GLN A 118 2.14 -10.42 11.75
CA GLN A 118 3.41 -11.13 11.56
C GLN A 118 3.67 -12.06 12.74
N HIS A 119 3.69 -13.37 12.48
CA HIS A 119 4.20 -14.39 13.41
C HIS A 119 5.63 -14.82 13.04
N TYR A 120 6.41 -13.90 12.49
CA TYR A 120 7.79 -14.09 12.06
C TYR A 120 8.53 -12.75 12.17
N SER A 121 9.86 -12.79 12.27
CA SER A 121 10.70 -11.61 12.06
C SER A 121 11.07 -11.53 10.59
N GLY A 122 10.82 -10.40 9.93
CA GLY A 122 10.99 -10.30 8.47
C GLY A 122 12.43 -10.50 8.00
N GLU A 123 13.43 -10.17 8.82
CA GLU A 123 14.86 -10.31 8.52
C GLU A 123 15.41 -11.75 8.60
N SER A 124 14.66 -12.67 9.20
CA SER A 124 15.04 -14.09 9.32
C SER A 124 13.99 -15.03 8.73
N GLY A 125 12.74 -14.59 8.62
CA GLY A 125 11.60 -15.38 8.14
C GLY A 125 11.27 -15.19 6.66
N LEU A 126 11.89 -14.22 5.98
CA LEU A 126 11.64 -13.93 4.56
C LEU A 126 12.92 -13.64 3.77
N THR A 127 12.92 -13.99 2.50
CA THR A 127 13.97 -13.61 1.53
C THR A 127 13.68 -12.25 0.92
N TYR A 128 14.67 -11.59 0.29
CA TYR A 128 14.40 -10.30 -0.38
C TYR A 128 13.44 -10.49 -1.56
N PHE A 129 13.46 -11.67 -2.20
CA PHE A 129 12.50 -12.01 -3.24
C PHE A 129 11.07 -12.05 -2.70
N THR A 130 10.80 -12.78 -1.62
CA THR A 130 9.44 -12.87 -1.06
C THR A 130 8.98 -11.57 -0.42
N GLN A 131 9.90 -10.77 0.14
CA GLN A 131 9.62 -9.40 0.56
C GLN A 131 9.08 -8.54 -0.61
N LEU A 132 9.67 -8.65 -1.81
CA LEU A 132 9.22 -7.86 -2.96
C LEU A 132 8.00 -8.47 -3.69
N PHE A 133 8.04 -9.77 -3.99
CA PHE A 133 7.07 -10.44 -4.87
C PHE A 133 5.88 -11.07 -4.14
N VAL A 134 5.88 -11.05 -2.80
CA VAL A 134 4.74 -11.46 -1.98
C VAL A 134 4.30 -10.31 -1.10
N ILE A 135 5.14 -9.87 -0.17
CA ILE A 135 4.78 -8.89 0.87
C ILE A 135 4.43 -7.53 0.25
N MET A 136 5.38 -6.89 -0.45
CA MET A 136 5.15 -5.59 -1.09
C MET A 136 4.03 -5.68 -2.14
N LEU A 137 4.03 -6.74 -2.96
CA LEU A 137 2.98 -6.98 -3.94
C LEU A 137 1.58 -7.01 -3.30
N PHE A 138 1.41 -7.78 -2.22
CA PHE A 138 0.11 -7.87 -1.55
C PHE A 138 -0.28 -6.52 -0.97
N GLN A 139 0.64 -5.80 -0.33
CA GLN A 139 0.39 -4.46 0.19
C GLN A 139 -0.13 -3.47 -0.86
N PHE A 140 0.31 -3.58 -2.11
CA PHE A 140 -0.26 -2.81 -3.22
C PHE A 140 -1.65 -3.32 -3.62
N ILE A 141 -1.79 -4.62 -3.86
CA ILE A 141 -3.01 -5.21 -4.43
C ILE A 141 -4.20 -5.11 -3.46
N THR A 142 -3.99 -5.29 -2.16
CA THR A 142 -5.06 -5.27 -1.17
C THR A 142 -5.58 -3.86 -0.93
N ALA A 143 -4.66 -2.88 -0.81
CA ALA A 143 -5.02 -1.47 -0.76
C ALA A 143 -5.77 -1.04 -2.04
N ALA A 144 -5.26 -1.41 -3.21
CA ALA A 144 -5.90 -1.12 -4.49
C ALA A 144 -7.28 -1.79 -4.62
N THR A 145 -7.45 -2.99 -4.08
CA THR A 145 -8.73 -3.71 -4.07
C THR A 145 -9.78 -2.95 -3.25
N GLY A 146 -9.43 -2.46 -2.07
CA GLY A 146 -10.31 -1.62 -1.25
C GLY A 146 -10.68 -0.31 -1.96
N MET A 147 -9.70 0.35 -2.58
CA MET A 147 -9.91 1.55 -3.37
C MET A 147 -10.82 1.31 -4.58
N ALA A 148 -10.63 0.18 -5.29
CA ALA A 148 -11.46 -0.21 -6.42
C ALA A 148 -12.91 -0.49 -6.02
N ALA A 149 -13.13 -1.19 -4.90
CA ALA A 149 -14.46 -1.41 -4.36
C ALA A 149 -15.16 -0.06 -4.04
N MET A 150 -14.44 0.87 -3.42
CA MET A 150 -14.97 2.20 -3.13
C MET A 150 -15.27 3.00 -4.41
N ALA A 151 -14.47 2.86 -5.47
CA ALA A 151 -14.75 3.46 -6.78
C ALA A 151 -16.06 2.93 -7.38
N GLY A 152 -16.31 1.62 -7.29
CA GLY A 152 -17.57 1.01 -7.69
C GLY A 152 -18.77 1.55 -6.90
N ILE A 153 -18.63 1.68 -5.57
CA ILE A 153 -19.67 2.27 -4.69
C ILE A 153 -19.93 3.73 -5.08
N MET A 154 -18.89 4.54 -5.28
CA MET A 154 -19.01 5.93 -5.73
C MET A 154 -19.79 6.04 -7.04
N LYS A 155 -19.50 5.17 -8.00
CA LYS A 155 -20.20 5.13 -9.29
C LYS A 155 -21.67 4.73 -9.14
N ALA A 156 -21.95 3.69 -8.37
CA ALA A 156 -23.32 3.23 -8.12
C ALA A 156 -24.19 4.34 -7.49
N LEU A 157 -23.67 5.01 -6.46
CA LEU A 157 -24.37 6.10 -5.77
C LEU A 157 -24.55 7.35 -6.64
N ALA A 158 -23.61 7.63 -7.56
CA ALA A 158 -23.73 8.76 -8.48
C ALA A 158 -24.84 8.56 -9.52
N ALA A 159 -25.05 7.33 -9.98
CA ALA A 159 -25.98 7.00 -11.07
C ALA A 159 -27.46 6.98 -10.64
N LYS A 160 -27.77 7.04 -9.33
CA LYS A 160 -29.11 6.85 -8.71
C LYS A 160 -29.74 5.46 -8.97
N THR A 161 -29.82 5.04 -10.24
CA THR A 161 -30.29 3.71 -10.67
C THR A 161 -29.36 3.22 -11.77
N THR A 162 -28.69 2.10 -11.54
CA THR A 162 -27.77 1.49 -12.53
C THR A 162 -27.76 -0.02 -12.38
N GLN A 163 -27.53 -0.72 -13.49
CA GLN A 163 -27.27 -2.16 -13.49
C GLN A 163 -25.77 -2.48 -13.42
N THR A 164 -24.92 -1.48 -13.59
CA THR A 164 -23.46 -1.61 -13.64
C THR A 164 -22.73 -0.62 -12.73
N ILE A 165 -21.56 -1.02 -12.24
CA ILE A 165 -20.79 -0.27 -11.24
C ILE A 165 -19.36 0.03 -11.70
N GLY A 166 -19.09 -0.01 -13.01
CA GLY A 166 -17.74 0.16 -13.55
C GLY A 166 -17.03 -1.15 -13.80
N ASN A 167 -15.72 -1.08 -13.95
CA ASN A 167 -14.86 -2.23 -14.24
C ASN A 167 -13.86 -2.39 -13.10
N PHE A 168 -13.92 -3.52 -12.41
CA PHE A 168 -13.04 -3.80 -11.26
C PHE A 168 -11.56 -3.71 -11.64
N TRP A 169 -11.17 -4.35 -12.75
CA TRP A 169 -9.79 -4.39 -13.21
C TRP A 169 -9.27 -3.00 -13.56
N ASN A 170 -10.12 -2.18 -14.19
CA ASN A 170 -9.76 -0.80 -14.49
C ASN A 170 -9.48 -0.02 -13.20
N TYR A 171 -10.38 -0.10 -12.21
CA TYR A 171 -10.17 0.60 -10.93
C TYR A 171 -8.97 0.08 -10.16
N LEU A 172 -8.71 -1.23 -10.18
CA LEU A 172 -7.54 -1.84 -9.56
C LEU A 172 -6.24 -1.29 -10.18
N VAL A 173 -6.14 -1.31 -11.51
CA VAL A 173 -4.97 -0.81 -12.24
C VAL A 173 -4.77 0.68 -12.01
N LEU A 174 -5.82 1.49 -12.07
CA LEU A 174 -5.73 2.93 -11.82
C LEU A 174 -5.31 3.24 -10.37
N SER A 175 -5.82 2.47 -9.39
CA SER A 175 -5.42 2.62 -7.98
C SER A 175 -3.92 2.37 -7.79
N CYS A 176 -3.41 1.27 -8.37
CA CYS A 176 -1.99 0.94 -8.32
C CYS A 176 -1.13 1.97 -9.06
N THR A 177 -1.41 2.23 -10.33
CA THR A 177 -0.52 3.00 -11.23
C THR A 177 -0.60 4.50 -11.01
N ARG A 178 -1.78 5.04 -10.67
CA ARG A 178 -2.00 6.49 -10.60
C ARG A 178 -2.07 7.05 -9.19
N VAL A 179 -2.20 6.21 -8.17
CA VAL A 179 -2.29 6.66 -6.77
C VAL A 179 -1.19 6.04 -5.92
N LEU A 180 -1.21 4.72 -5.75
CA LEU A 180 -0.30 4.04 -4.81
C LEU A 180 1.16 4.14 -5.26
N LEU A 181 1.48 3.73 -6.49
CA LEU A 181 2.86 3.73 -7.00
C LEU A 181 3.53 5.12 -6.94
N PRO A 182 2.95 6.21 -7.48
CA PRO A 182 3.60 7.52 -7.43
C PRO A 182 3.76 8.04 -6.00
N LEU A 183 2.77 7.81 -5.11
CA LEU A 183 2.89 8.20 -3.70
C LEU A 183 3.97 7.38 -2.98
N SER A 184 4.02 6.07 -3.22
CA SER A 184 5.04 5.18 -2.65
C SER A 184 6.44 5.56 -3.10
N LEU A 185 6.62 6.00 -4.35
CA LEU A 185 7.91 6.51 -4.82
C LEU A 185 8.31 7.79 -4.09
N VAL A 186 7.40 8.75 -3.94
CA VAL A 186 7.67 10.01 -3.21
C VAL A 186 8.06 9.72 -1.75
N VAL A 187 7.28 8.91 -1.05
CA VAL A 187 7.56 8.53 0.34
C VAL A 187 8.85 7.72 0.43
N GLY A 188 9.08 6.79 -0.48
CA GLY A 188 10.31 5.99 -0.54
C GLY A 188 11.56 6.83 -0.71
N PHE A 189 11.55 7.83 -1.60
CA PHE A 189 12.67 8.76 -1.76
C PHE A 189 12.93 9.57 -0.49
N ILE A 190 11.88 10.04 0.19
CA ILE A 190 12.03 10.75 1.45
C ILE A 190 12.68 9.84 2.50
N LEU A 191 12.22 8.60 2.63
CA LEU A 191 12.77 7.63 3.59
C LEU A 191 14.22 7.27 3.29
N ILE A 192 14.60 7.08 2.02
CA ILE A 192 15.99 6.85 1.60
C ILE A 192 16.88 8.01 2.05
N VAL A 193 16.44 9.25 1.81
CA VAL A 193 17.19 10.45 2.23
C VAL A 193 17.30 10.56 3.75
N GLN A 194 16.34 10.01 4.50
CA GLN A 194 16.38 9.97 5.97
C GLN A 194 17.18 8.79 6.55
N GLY A 195 17.61 7.82 5.73
CA GLY A 195 18.49 6.72 6.15
C GLY A 195 17.87 5.32 6.11
N THR A 196 16.64 5.16 5.61
CA THR A 196 16.05 3.83 5.36
C THR A 196 16.81 3.14 4.21
N PRO A 197 17.32 1.91 4.39
CA PRO A 197 18.18 1.27 3.41
C PRO A 197 17.39 0.83 2.17
N MET A 198 18.07 0.88 1.03
CA MET A 198 17.60 0.37 -0.25
C MET A 198 18.75 -0.34 -0.96
N GLY A 199 18.99 -1.60 -0.61
CA GLY A 199 20.07 -2.42 -1.16
C GLY A 199 19.67 -3.89 -1.29
N PHE A 200 20.55 -4.69 -1.91
CA PHE A 200 20.36 -6.14 -2.06
C PHE A 200 21.54 -6.95 -1.51
N ASP A 201 22.48 -6.29 -0.84
CA ASP A 201 23.56 -6.94 -0.12
C ASP A 201 23.01 -7.70 1.09
N GLY A 202 23.68 -8.81 1.45
CA GLY A 202 23.32 -9.56 2.65
C GLY A 202 23.61 -8.81 3.95
N LYS A 203 23.38 -9.47 5.08
CA LYS A 203 23.66 -8.92 6.41
C LYS A 203 25.06 -8.30 6.51
N MET A 204 25.09 -7.03 6.92
CA MET A 204 26.33 -6.30 7.13
C MET A 204 27.00 -6.79 8.41
N LYS A 205 28.24 -7.26 8.29
CA LYS A 205 29.07 -7.65 9.42
C LYS A 205 29.77 -6.42 10.00
N VAL A 206 29.48 -6.09 11.26
CA VAL A 206 30.03 -4.94 11.98
C VAL A 206 30.82 -5.43 13.19
N THR A 207 32.05 -4.97 13.35
CA THR A 207 32.82 -5.13 14.59
C THR A 207 32.49 -3.96 15.52
N THR A 208 31.95 -4.24 16.69
CA THR A 208 31.56 -3.23 17.67
C THR A 208 32.79 -2.60 18.34
N MET A 209 32.60 -1.48 19.02
CA MET A 209 33.67 -0.81 19.78
C MET A 209 34.25 -1.69 20.90
N GLU A 210 33.48 -2.67 21.38
CA GLU A 210 33.89 -3.66 22.38
C GLU A 210 34.62 -4.87 21.74
N GLY A 211 34.77 -4.89 20.41
CA GLY A 211 35.42 -5.97 19.66
C GLY A 211 34.51 -7.15 19.33
N ALA A 212 33.22 -7.11 19.71
CA ALA A 212 32.26 -8.15 19.36
C ALA A 212 31.84 -8.04 17.88
N THR A 213 31.43 -9.17 17.26
CA THR A 213 30.86 -9.16 15.91
C THR A 213 29.34 -9.13 15.97
N GLN A 214 28.73 -8.19 15.25
CA GLN A 214 27.29 -8.09 15.07
C GLN A 214 26.94 -8.16 13.59
N TYR A 215 25.82 -8.83 13.27
CA TYR A 215 25.25 -8.84 11.92
C TYR A 215 24.02 -7.95 11.89
N VAL A 216 24.04 -6.94 11.03
CA VAL A 216 22.93 -6.01 10.83
C VAL A 216 22.18 -6.41 9.57
N SER A 217 20.92 -6.79 9.73
CA SER A 217 20.03 -7.10 8.62
C SER A 217 19.76 -5.85 7.79
N GLN A 218 19.82 -5.99 6.47
CA GLN A 218 19.56 -4.94 5.50
C GLN A 218 18.60 -5.45 4.41
N GLY A 219 18.48 -4.68 3.33
CA GLY A 219 17.72 -5.06 2.15
C GLY A 219 16.92 -3.90 1.58
N PRO A 220 15.96 -4.17 0.68
CA PRO A 220 15.17 -3.14 0.01
C PRO A 220 14.04 -2.60 0.91
N THR A 221 14.37 -2.20 2.15
CA THR A 221 13.40 -1.73 3.14
C THR A 221 12.60 -0.52 2.63
N ALA A 222 13.27 0.45 2.00
CA ALA A 222 12.61 1.63 1.45
C ALA A 222 11.68 1.34 0.27
N ALA A 223 11.68 0.14 -0.30
CA ALA A 223 10.67 -0.27 -1.29
C ALA A 223 9.35 -0.68 -0.62
N ILE A 224 9.40 -1.21 0.60
CA ILE A 224 8.26 -1.82 1.29
C ILE A 224 7.58 -0.84 2.25
N VAL A 225 8.37 -0.11 3.04
CA VAL A 225 7.87 0.83 4.05
C VAL A 225 6.88 1.85 3.48
N PRO A 226 7.09 2.44 2.28
CA PRO A 226 6.13 3.40 1.74
C PRO A 226 4.72 2.83 1.53
N ILE A 227 4.61 1.67 0.87
CA ILE A 227 3.30 1.07 0.59
C ILE A 227 2.67 0.46 1.84
N LYS A 228 3.49 -0.03 2.80
CA LYS A 228 2.94 -0.53 4.06
C LYS A 228 2.16 0.56 4.80
N GLN A 229 2.65 1.80 4.76
CA GLN A 229 1.99 2.94 5.40
C GLN A 229 0.85 3.48 4.54
N LEU A 230 1.10 3.80 3.27
CA LEU A 230 0.10 4.38 2.37
C LEU A 230 -1.14 3.49 2.19
N GLY A 231 -0.94 2.18 2.08
CA GLY A 231 -2.03 1.21 1.96
C GLY A 231 -2.64 0.77 3.30
N THR A 232 -2.26 1.42 4.41
CA THR A 232 -2.70 1.09 5.78
C THR A 232 -2.60 -0.40 6.08
N ASN A 233 -1.50 -0.99 5.63
CA ASN A 233 -1.23 -2.42 5.71
C ASN A 233 -0.57 -2.78 7.04
N GLY A 234 0.51 -2.07 7.37
CA GLY A 234 1.21 -2.20 8.65
C GLY A 234 2.23 -3.35 8.76
N GLY A 235 2.42 -4.21 7.75
CA GLY A 235 3.44 -5.26 7.81
C GLY A 235 4.87 -4.72 7.65
N GLY A 236 5.72 -4.89 8.66
CA GLY A 236 7.09 -4.37 8.69
C GLY A 236 8.08 -5.20 7.87
N TYR A 237 9.19 -4.58 7.47
CA TYR A 237 10.31 -5.29 6.87
C TYR A 237 11.08 -6.10 7.92
N PHE A 238 11.23 -5.55 9.12
CA PHE A 238 11.87 -6.17 10.28
C PHE A 238 10.81 -6.54 11.33
N GLY A 239 11.15 -7.47 12.23
CA GLY A 239 10.22 -7.97 13.26
C GLY A 239 9.64 -6.91 14.19
N VAL A 240 10.38 -5.82 14.47
CA VAL A 240 9.90 -4.70 15.31
C VAL A 240 9.32 -3.54 14.50
N ASN A 241 9.14 -3.72 13.18
CA ASN A 241 8.39 -2.82 12.30
C ASN A 241 8.87 -1.36 12.37
N SER A 242 7.99 -0.36 12.41
CA SER A 242 8.34 1.08 12.44
C SER A 242 9.01 1.56 13.73
N SER A 243 9.29 0.67 14.70
CA SER A 243 10.23 0.98 15.80
C SER A 243 11.69 0.64 15.45
N HIS A 244 11.91 -0.08 14.34
CA HIS A 244 13.24 -0.42 13.86
C HIS A 244 13.91 0.83 13.26
N PRO A 245 15.15 1.18 13.65
CA PRO A 245 15.85 2.36 13.14
C PRO A 245 16.04 2.37 11.62
N LEU A 246 16.08 1.19 10.98
CA LEU A 246 16.20 1.10 9.52
C LEU A 246 14.85 1.22 8.79
N GLU A 247 13.70 1.15 9.46
CA GLU A 247 12.42 1.49 8.82
C GLU A 247 12.10 2.96 9.02
N ASN A 248 12.27 3.44 10.25
CA ASN A 248 11.87 4.77 10.71
C ASN A 248 13.04 5.47 11.42
N PRO A 249 14.01 6.01 10.66
CA PRO A 249 15.32 6.44 11.20
C PRO A 249 15.27 7.76 11.97
N THR A 250 14.32 8.64 11.67
CA THR A 250 14.30 10.01 12.20
C THR A 250 12.89 10.44 12.59
N TYR A 251 12.80 11.49 13.41
CA TYR A 251 11.52 12.12 13.73
C TYR A 251 10.76 12.59 12.47
N PHE A 252 11.47 13.11 11.47
CA PHE A 252 10.87 13.53 10.22
C PHE A 252 10.35 12.35 9.38
N ALA A 253 11.10 11.24 9.31
CA ALA A 253 10.62 10.01 8.69
C ALA A 253 9.33 9.52 9.36
N ASN A 254 9.29 9.54 10.70
CA ASN A 254 8.11 9.16 11.48
C ASN A 254 6.90 10.03 11.13
N MET A 255 7.07 11.35 11.03
CA MET A 255 5.98 12.25 10.62
C MET A 255 5.44 11.89 9.23
N VAL A 256 6.32 11.58 8.28
CA VAL A 256 5.96 11.21 6.91
C VAL A 256 5.25 9.85 6.86
N GLU A 257 5.70 8.87 7.65
CA GLU A 257 5.01 7.59 7.82
C GLU A 257 3.61 7.77 8.41
N CYS A 258 3.46 8.56 9.48
CA CYS A 258 2.16 8.86 10.08
C CYS A 258 1.21 9.59 9.11
N TRP A 259 1.72 10.52 8.29
CA TRP A 259 0.93 11.12 7.22
C TRP A 259 0.48 10.09 6.19
N SER A 260 1.38 9.20 5.81
CA SER A 260 1.11 8.17 4.80
C SER A 260 -0.05 7.26 5.19
N ILE A 261 -0.19 6.93 6.49
CA ILE A 261 -1.31 6.13 7.00
C ILE A 261 -2.67 6.79 6.69
N LEU A 262 -2.80 8.09 6.91
CA LEU A 262 -4.11 8.77 6.87
C LEU A 262 -4.42 9.45 5.53
N ILE A 263 -3.41 9.77 4.72
CA ILE A 263 -3.58 10.61 3.53
C ILE A 263 -4.52 9.98 2.49
N ILE A 264 -4.45 8.67 2.25
CA ILE A 264 -5.33 7.99 1.29
C ILE A 264 -6.76 7.85 1.83
N PRO A 265 -7.01 7.35 3.06
CA PRO A 265 -8.35 7.34 3.63
C PRO A 265 -9.03 8.71 3.62
N MET A 266 -8.31 9.76 4.03
CA MET A 266 -8.83 11.12 4.04
C MET A 266 -9.09 11.64 2.62
N ALA A 267 -8.17 11.41 1.69
CA ALA A 267 -8.36 11.74 0.28
C ALA A 267 -9.55 10.99 -0.35
N MET A 268 -9.79 9.74 0.04
CA MET A 268 -10.96 8.96 -0.42
C MET A 268 -12.27 9.54 0.10
N ALA A 269 -12.33 10.05 1.33
CA ALA A 269 -13.48 10.77 1.86
C ALA A 269 -13.76 12.07 1.07
N PHE A 270 -12.72 12.83 0.74
CA PHE A 270 -12.83 13.97 -0.18
C PHE A 270 -13.29 13.55 -1.57
N ALA A 271 -12.67 12.50 -2.12
CA ALA A 271 -12.96 11.97 -3.45
C ALA A 271 -14.43 11.58 -3.56
N PHE A 272 -15.00 10.94 -2.54
CA PHE A 272 -16.41 10.60 -2.45
C PHE A 272 -17.32 11.81 -2.67
N GLY A 273 -17.11 12.90 -1.94
CA GLY A 273 -17.95 14.09 -2.10
C GLY A 273 -17.72 14.86 -3.41
N PHE A 274 -16.49 14.87 -3.95
CA PHE A 274 -16.23 15.41 -5.29
C PHE A 274 -16.84 14.55 -6.39
N TYR A 275 -16.84 13.22 -6.20
CA TYR A 275 -17.38 12.27 -7.14
C TYR A 275 -18.90 12.47 -7.24
N LEU A 276 -19.58 12.48 -6.10
CA LEU A 276 -21.04 12.67 -5.98
C LEU A 276 -21.52 14.11 -6.16
N LYS A 277 -20.60 15.09 -6.26
CA LYS A 277 -20.91 16.53 -6.26
C LYS A 277 -21.70 16.99 -5.01
N ARG A 278 -21.46 16.36 -3.86
CA ARG A 278 -22.13 16.63 -2.57
C ARG A 278 -21.11 17.04 -1.51
N LYS A 279 -20.75 18.34 -1.50
CA LYS A 279 -19.72 18.90 -0.61
C LYS A 279 -20.04 18.74 0.89
N LYS A 280 -21.33 18.73 1.26
CA LYS A 280 -21.77 18.54 2.67
C LYS A 280 -21.41 17.15 3.22
N LEU A 281 -21.39 16.11 2.37
CA LEU A 281 -21.03 14.76 2.80
C LEU A 281 -19.55 14.67 3.19
N VAL A 282 -18.67 15.39 2.48
CA VAL A 282 -17.23 15.45 2.81
C VAL A 282 -17.01 15.89 4.27
N ILE A 283 -17.71 16.94 4.71
CA ILE A 283 -17.55 17.51 6.04
C ILE A 283 -18.05 16.52 7.10
N VAL A 284 -19.20 15.89 6.86
CA VAL A 284 -19.76 14.87 7.77
C VAL A 284 -18.78 13.70 7.92
N TYR A 285 -18.27 13.15 6.81
CA TYR A 285 -17.33 12.03 6.87
C TYR A 285 -15.99 12.42 7.49
N MET A 286 -15.46 13.61 7.24
CA MET A 286 -14.21 14.03 7.90
C MET A 286 -14.38 14.20 9.41
N VAL A 287 -15.46 14.82 9.86
CA VAL A 287 -15.74 14.95 11.30
C VAL A 287 -15.89 13.56 11.91
N SER A 288 -16.66 12.67 11.27
CA SER A 288 -16.85 11.30 11.74
C SER A 288 -15.61 10.39 11.67
N CYS A 289 -14.68 10.63 10.74
CA CYS A 289 -13.43 9.86 10.61
C CYS A 289 -12.30 10.39 11.50
N CYS A 290 -12.31 11.68 11.88
CA CYS A 290 -11.32 12.26 12.79
C CYS A 290 -11.65 12.04 14.28
N LEU A 291 -12.92 11.79 14.62
CA LEU A 291 -13.38 11.55 16.00
C LEU A 291 -12.95 10.21 16.64
N PRO A 292 -12.79 9.07 15.91
CA PRO A 292 -12.45 7.79 16.52
C PRO A 292 -10.94 7.47 16.61
N ILE A 293 -10.05 8.38 16.20
CA ILE A 293 -8.58 8.11 16.14
C ILE A 293 -7.86 8.64 17.40
N TRP A 294 -8.49 8.55 18.56
CA TRP A 294 -7.86 8.86 19.86
C TRP A 294 -8.10 7.73 20.85
#